data_AF-A0A077ZDC4-F1
#
_entry.id   AF-A0A077ZDC4-F1
#
_cell.length_a   1.000
_cell.length_b   1.000
_cell.length_c   1.000
_cell.angle_alpha   90.00
_cell.angle_beta   90.00
_cell.angle_gamma   90.00
#
_symmetry.space_group_name_H-M   'P 1'
#
loop_
_entity.id
_entity.type
_entity.pdbx_description
1 polymer ?
#
loop_
_entity_poly.entity_id
_entity_poly.type
_entity_poly.pdbx_seq_one_letter_code
_entity_poly.pdbx_strand_id
1 'polypeptide(L)'
;MDCSFLNIGDLERKCESYKDTVQFKFTDTYHNLSLKAYSWFNWAAKYWPNAKYILKVDDDMYKEMRVQRREEDKWYVSYEEFNETVFPRFCSGSSYCLTTQAVQPLLDSVELTPFLWLDDVYITGLLSNIQPT
;
A
#
# COMPACT_ATOMS: atom_id res chain seq x y z
N MET A 1 -6.84 -16.73 13.11
CA MET A 1 -5.99 -16.87 11.92
C MET A 1 -6.75 -17.84 11.04
N ASP A 2 -7.35 -17.34 9.97
CA ASP A 2 -8.11 -18.16 9.03
C ASP A 2 -7.37 -18.02 7.70
N CYS A 3 -6.66 -19.08 7.31
CA CYS A 3 -5.87 -19.18 6.07
C CYS A 3 -6.74 -19.63 4.88
N SER A 4 -8.07 -19.62 5.01
CA SER A 4 -8.92 -19.87 3.85
C SER A 4 -8.77 -18.72 2.84
N PHE A 5 -8.76 -19.05 1.55
CA PHE A 5 -8.70 -18.16 0.38
C PHE A 5 -7.34 -17.92 -0.30
N LEU A 6 -6.50 -18.95 -0.49
CA LEU A 6 -5.56 -18.97 -1.63
C LEU A 6 -5.49 -20.36 -2.28
N ASN A 7 -6.04 -20.49 -3.49
CA ASN A 7 -5.89 -21.65 -4.38
C ASN A 7 -4.47 -21.72 -4.99
N ILE A 8 -3.44 -21.63 -4.17
CA ILE A 8 -2.05 -21.91 -4.55
C ILE A 8 -1.54 -22.90 -3.51
N GLY A 9 -1.79 -24.19 -3.76
CA GLY A 9 -1.63 -25.29 -2.79
C GLY A 9 -0.24 -25.46 -2.15
N ASP A 10 0.78 -24.74 -2.62
CA ASP A 10 2.11 -24.72 -2.00
C ASP A 10 2.29 -23.65 -0.90
N LEU A 11 1.51 -22.57 -0.92
CA LEU A 11 1.63 -21.48 0.06
C LEU A 11 0.90 -21.78 1.37
N GLU A 12 -0.25 -22.45 1.32
CA GLU A 12 -0.98 -22.88 2.52
C GLU A 12 -0.08 -23.70 3.45
N ARG A 13 0.63 -24.70 2.90
CA ARG A 13 1.51 -25.60 3.67
C ARG A 13 2.67 -24.86 4.36
N LYS A 14 3.21 -23.81 3.74
CA LYS A 14 4.30 -23.01 4.34
C LYS A 14 3.78 -22.03 5.39
N CYS A 15 2.65 -21.37 5.14
CA CYS A 15 2.05 -20.42 6.08
C CYS A 15 1.63 -21.11 7.39
N GLU A 16 1.10 -22.33 7.31
CA GLU A 16 0.73 -23.13 8.50
C GLU A 16 1.94 -23.54 9.34
N SER A 17 3.10 -23.72 8.71
CA SER A 17 4.31 -24.21 9.40
C SER A 17 4.94 -23.17 10.31
N TYR A 18 4.94 -21.89 9.90
CA TYR A 18 5.65 -20.84 10.64
C TYR A 18 4.74 -19.88 11.42
N LYS A 19 3.44 -19.78 11.08
CA LYS A 19 2.47 -18.85 11.73
C LYS A 19 2.97 -17.39 11.82
N ASP A 20 3.86 -17.02 10.92
CA ASP A 20 4.53 -15.73 10.82
C ASP A 20 3.94 -14.85 9.71
N THR A 21 3.00 -15.40 8.95
CA THR A 21 2.42 -14.76 7.78
C THR A 21 1.04 -14.20 8.09
N VAL A 22 0.78 -12.97 7.63
CA VAL A 22 -0.52 -12.31 7.69
C VAL A 22 -1.12 -12.30 6.29
N GLN A 23 -2.38 -12.73 6.17
CA GLN A 23 -3.11 -12.74 4.90
C GLN A 23 -4.37 -11.90 5.01
N PHE A 24 -4.74 -11.26 3.90
CA PHE A 24 -5.91 -10.40 3.78
C PHE A 24 -6.82 -10.91 2.66
N LYS A 25 -8.11 -10.58 2.76
CA LYS A 25 -9.14 -11.12 1.87
C LYS A 25 -9.30 -10.28 0.59
N PHE A 26 -8.29 -10.30 -0.27
CA PHE A 26 -8.36 -9.76 -1.63
C PHE A 26 -7.37 -10.49 -2.54
N THR A 27 -7.62 -10.47 -3.85
CA THR A 27 -6.70 -11.02 -4.85
C THR A 27 -5.47 -10.13 -4.95
N ASP A 28 -4.28 -10.71 -4.80
CA ASP A 28 -3.01 -9.96 -4.94
C ASP A 28 -2.78 -9.61 -6.42
N THR A 29 -2.98 -8.34 -6.76
CA THR A 29 -2.76 -7.79 -8.09
C THR A 29 -2.09 -6.42 -7.96
N TYR A 30 -1.40 -5.96 -9.01
CA TYR A 30 -0.80 -4.63 -9.03
C TYR A 30 -1.84 -3.52 -8.74
N HIS A 31 -3.06 -3.66 -9.25
CA HIS A 31 -4.15 -2.71 -9.01
C HIS A 31 -4.69 -2.72 -7.55
N ASN A 32 -4.27 -3.69 -6.74
CA ASN A 32 -4.64 -3.82 -5.33
C ASN A 32 -3.48 -3.49 -4.37
N LEU A 33 -2.33 -2.99 -4.85
CA LEU A 33 -1.17 -2.69 -3.99
C LEU A 33 -1.52 -1.71 -2.87
N SER A 34 -2.25 -0.63 -3.17
CA SER A 34 -2.69 0.32 -2.14
C SER A 34 -3.62 -0.30 -1.09
N LEU A 35 -4.46 -1.27 -1.46
CA LEU A 35 -5.27 -2.03 -0.51
C LEU A 35 -4.40 -2.94 0.38
N LYS A 36 -3.34 -3.52 -0.20
CA LYS A 36 -2.34 -4.31 0.52
C LYS A 36 -1.60 -3.47 1.55
N ALA A 37 -1.10 -2.30 1.15
CA ALA A 37 -0.44 -1.36 2.05
C ALA A 37 -1.38 -0.89 3.17
N TYR A 38 -2.59 -0.45 2.83
CA TYR A 38 -3.61 -0.05 3.81
C TYR A 38 -3.89 -1.16 4.84
N SER A 39 -4.13 -2.38 4.35
CA SER A 39 -4.45 -3.52 5.20
C SER A 39 -3.30 -3.85 6.14
N TRP A 40 -2.07 -3.78 5.64
CA TRP A 40 -0.87 -4.01 6.42
C TRP A 40 -0.67 -2.93 7.50
N PHE A 41 -0.84 -1.65 7.18
CA PHE A 41 -0.75 -0.57 8.17
C PHE A 41 -1.82 -0.67 9.25
N ASN A 42 -3.07 -0.92 8.85
CA ASN A 42 -4.17 -1.12 9.78
C ASN A 42 -3.91 -2.32 10.71
N TRP A 43 -3.39 -3.42 10.17
CA TRP A 43 -2.99 -4.57 10.97
C TRP A 43 -1.84 -4.23 11.93
N ALA A 44 -0.79 -3.58 11.44
CA ALA A 44 0.37 -3.22 12.25
C ALA A 44 -0.01 -2.28 13.41
N ALA A 45 -0.79 -1.23 13.14
CA ALA A 45 -1.25 -0.31 14.19
C ALA A 45 -2.15 -1.01 15.22
N LYS A 46 -3.01 -1.92 14.77
CA LYS A 46 -3.92 -2.67 15.65
C LYS A 46 -3.21 -3.67 16.56
N TYR A 47 -2.27 -4.44 16.02
CA TYR A 47 -1.64 -5.55 16.75
C TYR A 47 -0.28 -5.19 17.37
N TRP A 48 0.35 -4.10 16.92
CA TRP A 48 1.65 -3.63 17.40
C TRP A 48 1.64 -2.14 17.81
N PRO A 49 0.71 -1.69 18.68
CA PRO A 49 0.56 -0.27 19.00
C PRO A 49 1.77 0.35 19.72
N ASN A 50 2.62 -0.48 20.35
CA ASN A 50 3.82 -0.03 21.06
C ASN A 50 5.06 0.08 20.16
N ALA A 51 4.98 -0.38 18.90
CA ALA A 51 6.05 -0.13 17.95
C ALA A 51 6.17 1.39 17.73
N LYS A 52 7.40 1.92 17.76
CA LYS A 52 7.61 3.37 17.51
C LYS A 52 7.50 3.71 16.03
N TYR A 53 7.97 2.78 15.20
CA TYR A 53 8.12 2.97 13.77
C TYR A 53 7.66 1.71 13.04
N ILE A 54 7.10 1.92 11.86
CA ILE A 54 6.74 0.88 10.90
C ILE A 54 7.57 1.16 9.65
N LEU A 55 8.32 0.16 9.19
CA LEU A 55 9.17 0.21 8.01
C LEU A 55 8.57 -0.65 6.90
N LYS A 56 8.15 -0.03 5.80
CA LYS A 56 7.82 -0.72 4.54
C LYS A 56 9.11 -0.85 3.72
N VAL A 57 9.33 -2.01 3.13
CA VAL A 57 10.43 -2.29 2.20
C VAL A 57 9.83 -3.01 1.00
N ASP A 58 10.25 -2.61 -0.20
CA ASP A 58 9.78 -3.20 -1.45
C ASP A 58 10.95 -3.63 -2.33
N ASP A 59 10.72 -4.62 -3.20
CA ASP A 59 11.72 -5.15 -4.13
C ASP A 59 11.56 -4.59 -5.55
N ASP A 60 10.37 -4.09 -5.89
CA ASP A 60 10.11 -3.31 -7.09
C ASP A 60 9.57 -1.91 -6.74
N MET A 61 9.85 -0.92 -7.60
CA MET A 61 9.48 0.46 -7.30
C MET A 61 9.24 1.25 -8.57
N TYR A 62 8.29 2.17 -8.47
CA TYR A 62 8.12 3.25 -9.41
C TYR A 62 9.04 4.43 -9.02
N LYS A 63 9.84 4.93 -9.96
CA LYS A 63 10.90 5.92 -9.67
C LYS A 63 10.62 7.29 -10.27
N GLU A 64 9.68 7.38 -11.20
CA GLU A 64 9.41 8.57 -11.97
C GLU A 64 8.42 9.48 -11.24
N MET A 65 8.57 10.79 -11.41
CA MET A 65 7.57 11.75 -10.93
C MET A 65 6.43 11.94 -11.94
N ARG A 66 6.65 11.56 -13.21
CA ARG A 66 5.72 11.78 -14.32
C ARG A 66 4.88 10.55 -14.56
N VAL A 67 3.57 10.74 -14.45
CA VAL A 67 2.57 9.68 -14.63
C VAL A 67 2.76 8.97 -15.96
N GLN A 68 2.92 7.65 -15.94
CA GLN A 68 3.09 6.87 -17.17
C GLN A 68 1.75 6.73 -17.88
N ARG A 69 1.68 7.20 -19.13
CA ARG A 69 0.45 7.23 -19.94
C ARG A 69 0.47 6.28 -21.13
N ARG A 70 1.49 5.43 -21.22
CA ARG A 70 1.57 4.40 -22.26
C ARG A 70 0.97 3.12 -21.69
N GLU A 71 -0.06 2.59 -22.32
CA GLU A 71 -0.78 1.38 -21.86
C GLU A 71 0.12 0.14 -21.77
N GLU A 72 1.24 0.12 -22.48
CA GLU A 72 2.26 -0.92 -22.43
C GLU A 72 3.17 -0.85 -21.19
N ASP A 73 3.11 0.26 -20.43
CA ASP A 73 3.94 0.47 -19.25
C ASP A 73 3.35 -0.28 -18.04
N LYS A 74 4.22 -0.95 -17.27
CA LYS A 74 3.84 -1.63 -16.02
C LYS A 74 3.14 -0.69 -15.04
N TRP A 75 3.50 0.60 -15.07
CA TRP A 75 3.00 1.64 -14.17
C TRP A 75 2.02 2.59 -14.87
N TYR A 76 1.35 2.13 -15.93
CA TYR A 76 0.32 2.90 -16.63
C TYR A 76 -0.79 3.33 -15.68
N VAL A 77 -1.13 4.62 -15.73
CA VAL A 77 -2.28 5.19 -15.03
C VAL A 77 -3.11 5.97 -16.04
N SER A 78 -4.42 5.78 -16.06
CA SER A 78 -5.32 6.49 -16.97
C SER A 78 -5.70 7.89 -16.45
N TYR A 79 -6.23 8.76 -17.31
CA TYR A 79 -6.66 10.11 -16.90
C TYR A 79 -7.88 10.06 -15.95
N GLU A 80 -8.65 8.97 -16.02
CA GLU A 80 -9.76 8.68 -15.11
C GLU A 80 -9.26 8.32 -13.70
N GLU A 81 -8.15 7.58 -13.59
CA GLU A 81 -7.54 7.22 -12.30
C GLU A 81 -6.79 8.39 -11.65
N PHE A 82 -6.08 9.18 -12.44
CA PHE A 82 -5.36 10.35 -11.97
C PHE A 82 -5.30 11.38 -13.10
N ASN A 83 -5.83 12.58 -12.91
CA ASN A 83 -6.02 13.54 -14.01
C ASN A 83 -4.80 14.46 -14.26
N GLU A 84 -3.82 14.49 -13.36
CA GLU A 84 -2.61 15.31 -13.50
C GLU A 84 -1.49 14.58 -14.24
N THR A 85 -0.45 15.30 -14.67
CA THR A 85 0.68 14.69 -15.40
C THR A 85 1.90 14.40 -14.53
N VAL A 86 1.90 14.91 -13.30
CA VAL A 86 3.01 14.77 -12.34
C VAL A 86 2.40 14.37 -11.00
N PHE A 87 2.96 13.35 -10.36
CA PHE A 87 2.55 12.97 -9.03
C PHE A 87 2.98 14.01 -7.98
N PRO A 88 2.25 14.14 -6.87
CA PRO A 88 2.73 14.94 -5.74
C PRO A 88 4.04 14.36 -5.21
N ARG A 89 4.72 15.10 -4.33
CA ARG A 89 5.89 14.57 -3.65
C ARG A 89 5.50 13.31 -2.85
N PHE A 90 6.25 12.23 -3.05
CA PHE A 90 6.08 10.95 -2.36
C PHE A 90 7.46 10.35 -2.01
N CYS A 91 7.48 9.36 -1.13
CA CYS A 91 8.66 8.55 -0.83
C CYS A 91 8.73 7.37 -1.81
N SER A 92 9.80 7.25 -2.60
CA SER A 92 9.93 6.16 -3.57
C SER A 92 9.96 4.78 -2.90
N GLY A 93 9.39 3.77 -3.58
CA GLY A 93 9.08 2.44 -3.05
C GLY A 93 10.18 1.59 -2.46
N SER A 94 11.47 1.91 -2.61
CA SER A 94 12.55 1.11 -2.00
C SER A 94 12.28 0.82 -0.52
N SER A 95 11.94 1.87 0.22
CA SER A 95 11.54 1.78 1.62
C SER A 95 11.05 3.12 2.12
N TYR A 96 10.06 3.11 3.01
CA TYR A 96 9.70 4.29 3.80
C TYR A 96 9.32 3.89 5.22
N CYS A 97 9.54 4.84 6.13
CA CYS A 97 9.30 4.67 7.55
C CYS A 97 8.28 5.71 8.02
N LEU A 98 7.32 5.27 8.83
CA LEU A 98 6.35 6.14 9.48
C LEU A 98 6.30 5.84 10.97
N THR A 99 5.92 6.83 11.77
CA THR A 99 5.57 6.58 13.16
C THR A 99 4.24 5.82 13.21
N THR A 100 4.07 4.93 14.20
CA THR A 100 2.78 4.26 14.40
C THR A 100 1.65 5.26 14.66
N GLN A 101 1.98 6.44 15.20
CA GLN A 101 1.05 7.56 15.40
C GLN A 101 0.56 8.18 14.09
N ALA A 102 1.35 8.14 13.01
CA ALA A 102 0.95 8.66 11.71
C ALA A 102 0.01 7.72 10.95
N VAL A 103 -0.12 6.45 11.39
CA VAL A 103 -0.97 5.47 10.70
C VAL A 103 -2.44 5.90 10.73
N GLN A 104 -2.99 6.24 11.90
CA GLN A 104 -4.42 6.54 11.99
C GLN A 104 -4.82 7.75 11.12
N PRO A 105 -4.12 8.89 11.16
CA PRO A 105 -4.40 9.99 10.23
C PRO A 105 -4.33 9.59 8.75
N LEU A 106 -3.40 8.71 8.37
CA LEU A 106 -3.33 8.20 6.99
C LEU A 106 -4.57 7.34 6.65
N LEU A 107 -4.98 6.44 7.55
CA LEU A 107 -6.17 5.59 7.33
C LEU A 107 -7.45 6.43 7.23
N ASP A 108 -7.58 7.48 8.06
CA ASP A 108 -8.73 8.39 8.04
C ASP A 108 -8.82 9.19 6.73
N SER A 109 -7.67 9.43 6.09
CA SER A 109 -7.59 10.17 4.82
C SER A 109 -8.04 9.35 3.60
N VAL A 110 -8.16 8.02 3.74
CA VAL A 110 -8.55 7.13 2.64
C VAL A 110 -9.96 7.42 2.13
N GLU A 111 -10.89 7.77 3.02
CA GLU A 111 -12.27 8.08 2.62
C GLU A 111 -12.39 9.42 1.87
N LEU A 112 -11.39 10.29 2.00
CA LEU A 112 -11.36 11.63 1.41
C LEU A 112 -10.55 11.70 0.11
N THR A 113 -9.83 10.63 -0.21
CA THR A 113 -8.86 10.61 -1.30
C THR A 113 -9.32 9.67 -2.40
N PRO A 114 -9.43 10.13 -3.66
CA PRO A 114 -9.65 9.21 -4.78
C PRO A 114 -8.61 8.09 -4.79
N PHE A 115 -9.08 6.85 -4.89
CA PHE A 115 -8.21 5.69 -4.86
C PHE A 115 -7.23 5.71 -6.03
N LEU A 116 -5.95 5.52 -5.73
CA LEU A 116 -4.90 5.28 -6.71
C LEU A 116 -4.19 4.00 -6.29
N TRP A 117 -3.94 3.10 -7.25
CA TRP A 117 -3.38 1.78 -6.92
C TRP A 117 -1.89 1.80 -6.59
N LEU A 118 -1.14 2.77 -7.11
CA LEU A 118 0.28 3.00 -6.81
C LEU A 118 0.44 3.37 -5.32
N ASP A 119 0.86 2.41 -4.51
CA ASP A 119 0.85 2.50 -3.04
C ASP A 119 1.78 3.58 -2.49
N ASP A 120 2.99 3.71 -3.01
CA ASP A 120 3.92 4.74 -2.52
C ASP A 120 3.36 6.15 -2.76
N VAL A 121 2.81 6.38 -3.95
CA VAL A 121 2.19 7.66 -4.34
C VAL A 121 0.93 7.90 -3.52
N TYR A 122 0.10 6.87 -3.35
CA TYR A 122 -1.15 6.97 -2.60
C TYR A 122 -0.88 7.23 -1.13
N ILE A 123 -0.14 6.36 -0.44
CA ILE A 123 0.12 6.41 1.00
C ILE A 123 0.99 7.62 1.37
N THR A 124 2.15 7.79 0.72
CA THR A 124 3.14 8.79 1.13
C THR A 124 3.05 10.10 0.37
N GLY A 125 2.20 10.16 -0.65
CA GLY A 125 1.84 11.38 -1.37
C GLY A 125 0.44 11.82 -0.99
N LEU A 126 -0.57 11.23 -1.63
CA LEU A 126 -1.95 11.70 -1.59
C LEU A 126 -2.55 11.71 -0.17
N LEU A 127 -2.49 10.59 0.55
CA LEU A 127 -3.01 10.49 1.92
C LEU A 127 -2.25 11.39 2.89
N SER A 128 -0.94 11.53 2.71
CA SER A 128 -0.11 12.36 3.61
C SER A 128 -0.35 13.86 3.45
N ASN A 129 -0.79 14.31 2.26
CA ASN A 129 -1.04 15.72 1.96
C ASN A 129 -2.41 16.19 2.46
N ILE A 130 -3.34 15.27 2.72
CA ILE A 130 -4.66 15.58 3.28
C ILE A 130 -4.60 15.26 4.76
N GLN A 131 -4.00 16.12 5.57
CA GLN A 131 -4.15 15.98 7.03
C GLN A 131 -5.50 16.58 7.43
N PRO A 132 -6.41 15.81 8.05
CA PRO A 132 -7.60 16.37 8.66
C PRO A 132 -7.15 17.43 9.68
N THR A 133 -7.66 18.65 9.54
CA THR A 133 -7.40 19.77 10.45
C THR A 133 -7.99 19.54 11.83
#